data_AF-A0A9C9N048-F1
#
_entry.id   AF-A0A9C9N048-F1
#
_cell.length_a   1.000
_cell.length_b   1.000
_cell.length_c   1.000
_cell.angle_alpha   90.00
_cell.angle_beta   90.00
_cell.angle_gamma   90.00
#
_symmetry.space_group_name_H-M   'P 1'
#
loop_
_entity.id
_entity.type
_entity.pdbx_description
1 polymer ?
#
loop_
_entity_poly.entity_id
_entity_poly.type
_entity_poly.pdbx_seq_one_letter_code
_entity_poly.pdbx_strand_id
1 'polypeptide(L)'
;MTLNSDTIIQEIRQEFTKLIDYVTNDAAQQATAYEIERGLFFWLLRLGAQLLHLFFVARAENFARTPLPLENGTSLPYHAEKKRNYKSVFGRVPIWGPYFYQQGLDSRWPLAAALSLAEDCYSDFLRELSEYVGVQLPYNLVCDLEARFLNISLSTRSLQELLAADSAAVEAYYAQKPPPPTAIEAEILVIQADGKGVPVIRETPAAATVRLQKGQKHGCKKEAVVTTVYTIAGAPRTPEAVIRSLFDQDTPQLDPPPKPQHKHLWATLEGKDTALARLAHQVETREGAHIQH
;
A
#
# COMPACT_ATOMS: atom_id res chain seq x y z
N MET A 1 -17.23 -30.02 11.05
CA MET A 1 -16.37 -29.93 12.25
C MET A 1 -16.67 -28.59 12.90
N THR A 2 -17.34 -28.59 14.05
CA THR A 2 -17.48 -27.40 14.89
C THR A 2 -16.12 -27.16 15.54
N LEU A 3 -15.37 -26.18 15.03
CA LEU A 3 -14.15 -25.69 15.67
C LEU A 3 -14.60 -25.05 16.99
N ASN A 4 -14.17 -25.63 18.12
CA ASN A 4 -14.55 -25.12 19.45
C ASN A 4 -13.56 -24.03 19.86
N SER A 5 -14.05 -22.79 20.01
CA SER A 5 -13.26 -21.66 20.48
C SER A 5 -12.50 -21.95 21.78
N ASP A 6 -13.09 -22.73 22.70
CA ASP A 6 -12.50 -23.03 24.01
C ASP A 6 -11.25 -23.90 23.90
N THR A 7 -11.26 -24.88 22.98
CA THR A 7 -10.09 -25.72 22.71
C THR A 7 -8.95 -24.88 22.14
N ILE A 8 -9.25 -23.97 21.20
CA ILE A 8 -8.24 -23.08 20.61
C ILE A 8 -7.67 -22.12 21.68
N ILE A 9 -8.52 -21.61 22.59
CA ILE A 9 -8.07 -20.76 23.71
C ILE A 9 -7.11 -21.54 24.64
N GLN A 10 -7.41 -22.80 24.94
CA GLN A 10 -6.54 -23.65 25.76
C GLN A 10 -5.18 -23.89 25.07
N GLU A 11 -5.18 -24.20 23.77
CA GLU A 11 -3.96 -24.37 22.98
C GLU A 11 -3.11 -23.09 22.98
N ILE A 12 -3.72 -21.93 22.74
CA ILE A 12 -3.04 -20.62 22.75
C ILE A 12 -2.40 -20.34 24.11
N ARG A 13 -3.09 -20.65 25.22
CA ARG A 13 -2.53 -20.48 26.57
C ARG A 13 -1.31 -21.39 26.78
N GLN A 14 -1.38 -22.64 26.33
CA GLN A 14 -0.25 -23.57 26.41
C GLN A 14 0.94 -23.08 25.58
N GLU A 15 0.72 -22.62 24.34
CA GLU A 15 1.77 -22.05 23.50
C GLU A 15 2.40 -20.80 24.12
N PHE A 16 1.59 -19.94 24.75
CA PHE A 16 2.11 -18.79 25.48
C PHE A 16 2.96 -19.20 26.70
N THR A 17 2.57 -20.22 27.46
CA THR A 17 3.39 -20.76 28.55
C THR A 17 4.73 -21.29 28.02
N LYS A 18 4.73 -21.99 26.88
CA LYS A 18 5.98 -22.43 26.24
C LYS A 18 6.86 -21.25 25.81
N LEU A 19 6.27 -20.11 25.45
CA LEU A 19 7.03 -18.92 25.02
C LEU A 19 7.76 -18.28 26.21
N ILE A 20 7.14 -18.30 27.38
CA ILE A 20 7.79 -17.90 28.63
C ILE A 20 8.94 -18.87 28.93
N ASP A 21 8.69 -20.19 28.85
CA ASP A 21 9.73 -21.19 29.08
C ASP A 21 10.91 -21.05 28.11
N TYR A 22 10.65 -20.73 26.83
CA TYR A 22 11.67 -20.49 25.81
C TYR A 22 12.69 -19.42 26.20
N VAL A 23 12.29 -18.40 26.96
CA VAL A 23 13.18 -17.31 27.39
C VAL A 23 13.72 -17.48 28.81
N THR A 24 13.19 -18.42 29.60
CA THR A 24 13.61 -18.65 31.00
C THR A 24 14.40 -19.93 31.21
N ASN A 25 14.42 -20.85 30.24
CA ASN A 25 15.11 -22.14 30.37
C ASN A 25 16.64 -22.02 30.41
N ASP A 26 17.31 -23.12 30.77
CA ASP A 26 18.78 -23.16 30.89
C ASP A 26 19.50 -22.86 29.57
N ALA A 27 18.92 -23.23 28.43
CA ALA A 27 19.49 -22.93 27.12
C ALA A 27 19.46 -21.41 26.83
N ALA A 28 18.43 -20.69 27.29
CA ALA A 28 18.31 -19.25 27.15
C ALA A 28 19.40 -18.49 27.92
N GLN A 29 19.94 -19.07 29.01
CA GLN A 29 21.03 -18.46 29.78
C GLN A 29 22.35 -18.35 28.98
N GLN A 30 22.52 -19.19 27.97
CA GLN A 30 23.70 -19.20 27.09
C GLN A 30 23.41 -18.65 25.70
N ALA A 31 22.15 -18.31 25.42
CA ALA A 31 21.73 -17.78 24.12
C ALA A 31 22.13 -16.30 23.98
N THR A 32 22.40 -15.91 22.75
CA THR A 32 22.60 -14.50 22.40
C THR A 32 21.27 -13.77 22.29
N ALA A 33 21.29 -12.45 22.43
CA ALA A 33 20.12 -11.61 22.20
C ALA A 33 19.51 -11.83 20.80
N TYR A 34 20.35 -12.02 19.78
CA TYR A 34 19.90 -12.28 18.40
C TYR A 34 19.12 -13.60 18.29
N GLU A 35 19.59 -14.68 18.92
CA GLU A 35 18.90 -15.97 18.88
C GLU A 35 17.53 -15.89 19.55
N ILE A 36 17.47 -15.27 20.74
CA ILE A 36 16.22 -15.07 21.48
C ILE A 36 15.26 -14.17 20.70
N GLU A 37 15.72 -13.01 20.20
CA GLU A 37 14.90 -12.08 19.43
C GLU A 37 14.31 -12.74 18.18
N ARG A 38 15.15 -13.44 17.41
CA ARG A 38 14.72 -14.11 16.18
C ARG A 38 13.75 -15.26 16.46
N GLY A 39 13.99 -16.04 17.51
CA GLY A 39 13.09 -17.12 17.92
C GLY A 39 11.73 -16.59 18.37
N LEU A 40 11.74 -15.58 19.25
CA LEU A 40 10.54 -14.90 19.73
C LEU A 40 9.73 -14.32 18.59
N PHE A 41 10.38 -13.65 17.64
CA PHE A 41 9.71 -13.05 16.49
C PHE A 41 8.89 -14.08 15.70
N PHE A 42 9.47 -15.22 15.32
CA PHE A 42 8.72 -16.26 14.59
C PHE A 42 7.66 -16.96 15.44
N TRP A 43 7.90 -17.13 16.73
CA TRP A 43 6.89 -17.68 17.64
C TRP A 43 5.70 -16.74 17.82
N LEU A 44 5.93 -15.44 17.99
CA LEU A 44 4.87 -14.44 18.08
C LEU A 44 4.07 -14.35 16.78
N LEU A 45 4.71 -14.51 15.61
CA LEU A 45 3.98 -14.63 14.35
C LEU A 45 3.04 -15.85 14.32
N ARG A 46 3.51 -17.01 14.79
CA ARG A 46 2.67 -18.23 14.89
C ARG A 46 1.52 -18.04 15.88
N LEU A 47 1.79 -17.46 17.04
CA LEU A 47 0.78 -17.15 18.04
C LEU A 47 -0.26 -16.16 17.47
N GLY A 48 0.19 -15.15 16.73
CA GLY A 48 -0.67 -14.22 15.99
C GLY A 48 -1.58 -14.92 14.99
N ALA A 49 -1.07 -15.93 14.26
CA ALA A 49 -1.88 -16.75 13.36
C ALA A 49 -2.97 -17.54 14.10
N GLN A 50 -2.65 -18.09 15.28
CA GLN A 50 -3.63 -18.81 16.12
C GLN A 50 -4.68 -17.86 16.71
N LEU A 51 -4.29 -16.68 17.19
CA LEU A 51 -5.21 -15.65 17.67
C LEU A 51 -6.14 -15.16 16.57
N LEU A 52 -5.60 -14.95 15.36
CA LEU A 52 -6.40 -14.58 14.20
C LEU A 52 -7.34 -15.72 13.78
N HIS A 53 -6.91 -16.98 13.87
CA HIS A 53 -7.79 -18.12 13.66
C HIS A 53 -8.93 -18.18 14.68
N LEU A 54 -8.63 -17.98 15.97
CA LEU A 54 -9.62 -17.90 17.05
C LEU A 54 -10.64 -16.79 16.78
N PHE A 55 -10.17 -15.60 16.37
CA PHE A 55 -11.05 -14.51 15.99
C PHE A 55 -12.03 -14.92 14.89
N PHE A 56 -11.56 -15.60 13.84
CA PHE A 56 -12.43 -16.08 12.77
C PHE A 56 -13.43 -17.13 13.25
N VAL A 57 -13.02 -18.07 14.10
CA VAL A 57 -13.91 -19.09 14.68
C VAL A 57 -15.00 -18.44 15.53
N ALA A 58 -14.63 -17.57 16.47
CA ALA A 58 -15.58 -16.85 17.31
C ALA A 58 -16.55 -15.97 16.48
N ARG A 59 -16.04 -15.32 15.42
CA ARG A 59 -16.91 -14.58 14.48
C ARG A 59 -17.86 -15.50 13.74
N ALA A 60 -17.42 -16.68 13.30
CA ALA A 60 -18.25 -17.64 12.58
C ALA A 60 -19.35 -18.26 13.45
N GLU A 61 -19.11 -18.46 14.75
CA GLU A 61 -20.09 -18.98 15.72
C GLU A 61 -21.32 -18.06 15.87
N ASN A 62 -21.14 -16.75 15.67
CA ASN A 62 -22.24 -15.77 15.76
C ASN A 62 -23.22 -15.80 14.58
N PHE A 63 -22.96 -16.59 13.52
CA PHE A 63 -23.86 -16.68 12.37
C PHE A 63 -24.78 -17.90 12.48
N ALA A 64 -26.09 -17.70 12.36
CA ALA A 64 -27.05 -18.81 12.37
C ALA A 64 -26.87 -19.72 11.15
N ARG A 65 -27.20 -21.01 11.30
CA ARG A 65 -27.27 -22.01 10.20
C ARG A 65 -28.71 -22.25 9.75
N THR A 66 -29.56 -21.25 9.89
CA THR A 66 -30.95 -21.24 9.44
C THR A 66 -31.07 -20.47 8.11
N PRO A 67 -32.12 -20.69 7.31
CA PRO A 67 -32.27 -20.00 6.03
C PRO A 67 -32.11 -18.48 6.15
N LEU A 68 -31.28 -17.91 5.28
CA LEU A 68 -30.94 -16.48 5.26
C LEU A 68 -32.02 -15.72 4.48
N PRO A 69 -32.75 -14.77 5.07
CA PRO A 69 -33.73 -13.96 4.35
C PRO A 69 -33.02 -13.02 3.34
N LEU A 70 -33.61 -12.88 2.15
CA LEU A 70 -33.16 -11.99 1.09
C LEU A 70 -34.13 -10.80 0.95
N GLU A 71 -33.65 -9.68 0.41
CA GLU A 71 -34.43 -8.45 0.23
C GLU A 71 -35.65 -8.63 -0.68
N ASN A 72 -35.61 -9.61 -1.59
CA ASN A 72 -36.70 -9.95 -2.50
C ASN A 72 -37.81 -10.81 -1.84
N GLY A 73 -37.75 -11.02 -0.52
CA GLY A 73 -38.73 -11.81 0.25
C GLY A 73 -38.55 -13.33 0.17
N THR A 74 -37.57 -13.82 -0.60
CA THR A 74 -37.18 -15.25 -0.60
C THR A 74 -36.15 -15.53 0.49
N SER A 75 -35.90 -16.80 0.81
CA SER A 75 -34.85 -17.20 1.74
C SER A 75 -33.88 -18.17 1.07
N LEU A 76 -32.59 -18.03 1.40
CA LEU A 76 -31.53 -18.86 0.89
C LEU A 76 -31.18 -19.91 1.95
N PRO A 77 -31.34 -21.22 1.67
CA PRO A 77 -31.07 -22.25 2.66
C PRO A 77 -29.57 -22.33 3.01
N TYR A 78 -29.30 -22.72 4.26
CA TYR A 78 -27.96 -23.13 4.66
C TYR A 78 -27.54 -24.35 3.81
N HIS A 79 -26.33 -24.30 3.26
CA HIS A 79 -25.80 -25.36 2.41
C HIS A 79 -24.67 -26.13 3.12
N ALA A 80 -23.62 -25.44 3.56
CA ALA A 80 -22.47 -26.08 4.19
C ALA A 80 -21.59 -25.09 4.98
N GLU A 81 -20.64 -25.62 5.76
CA GLU A 81 -19.47 -24.84 6.18
C GLU A 81 -18.48 -24.74 5.01
N LYS A 82 -18.17 -23.52 4.58
CA LYS A 82 -17.21 -23.27 3.51
C LYS A 82 -15.88 -22.79 4.08
N LYS A 83 -14.79 -23.37 3.55
CA LYS A 83 -13.42 -22.95 3.85
C LYS A 83 -12.96 -21.89 2.84
N ARG A 84 -12.26 -20.86 3.33
CA ARG A 84 -11.40 -20.00 2.52
C ARG A 84 -10.01 -19.92 3.16
N ASN A 85 -9.01 -19.74 2.32
CA ASN A 85 -7.66 -19.45 2.78
C ASN A 85 -7.51 -17.93 2.89
N TYR A 86 -6.98 -17.47 4.02
CA TYR A 86 -6.65 -16.08 4.28
C TYR A 86 -5.14 -15.97 4.51
N LYS A 87 -4.45 -15.23 3.66
CA LYS A 87 -3.01 -14.95 3.77
C LYS A 87 -2.86 -13.61 4.47
N SER A 88 -2.46 -13.68 5.73
CA SER A 88 -2.18 -12.53 6.59
C SER A 88 -0.69 -12.32 6.76
N VAL A 89 -0.28 -11.23 7.41
CA VAL A 89 1.10 -11.01 7.87
C VAL A 89 1.62 -12.10 8.82
N PHE A 90 0.72 -12.85 9.47
CA PHE A 90 1.05 -14.00 10.33
C PHE A 90 1.15 -15.33 9.54
N GLY A 91 0.97 -15.29 8.23
CA GLY A 91 0.90 -16.46 7.37
C GLY A 91 -0.53 -16.86 7.00
N ARG A 92 -0.69 -18.11 6.55
CA ARG A 92 -1.96 -18.64 6.03
C ARG A 92 -2.85 -19.15 7.16
N VAL A 93 -4.00 -18.50 7.32
CA VAL A 93 -5.04 -18.85 8.30
C VAL A 93 -6.31 -19.32 7.56
N PRO A 94 -6.91 -20.46 7.94
CA PRO A 94 -8.18 -20.88 7.37
C PRO A 94 -9.34 -20.13 8.03
N ILE A 95 -10.29 -19.69 7.20
CA ILE A 95 -11.59 -19.17 7.63
C ILE A 95 -12.64 -20.22 7.30
N TRP A 96 -13.44 -20.61 8.29
CA TRP A 96 -14.60 -21.47 8.12
C TRP A 96 -15.84 -20.69 8.49
N GLY A 97 -16.90 -20.79 7.70
CA GLY A 97 -18.18 -20.19 8.07
C GLY A 97 -19.35 -20.69 7.23
N PRO A 98 -20.58 -20.32 7.62
CA PRO A 98 -21.79 -20.84 7.02
C PRO A 98 -22.01 -20.25 5.62
N TYR A 99 -22.16 -21.13 4.64
CA TYR A 99 -22.38 -20.81 3.24
C TYR A 99 -23.81 -21.15 2.84
N PHE A 100 -24.43 -20.22 2.12
CA PHE A 100 -25.84 -20.29 1.72
C PHE A 100 -25.91 -20.34 0.21
N TYR A 101 -26.66 -21.31 -0.31
CA TYR A 101 -26.74 -21.56 -1.74
C TYR A 101 -28.00 -22.34 -2.10
N GLN A 102 -28.60 -21.98 -3.23
CA GLN A 102 -29.66 -22.72 -3.90
C GLN A 102 -29.49 -22.53 -5.40
N GLN A 103 -29.76 -23.57 -6.19
CA GLN A 103 -29.69 -23.50 -7.64
C GLN A 103 -30.60 -22.38 -8.18
N GLY A 104 -30.08 -21.57 -9.10
CA GLY A 104 -30.78 -20.44 -9.70
C GLY A 104 -30.71 -19.13 -8.92
N LEU A 105 -30.08 -19.11 -7.73
CA LEU A 105 -29.82 -17.91 -6.94
C LEU A 105 -28.32 -17.70 -6.70
N ASP A 106 -27.92 -16.45 -6.51
CA ASP A 106 -26.55 -16.12 -6.13
C ASP A 106 -26.24 -16.63 -4.73
N SER A 107 -25.09 -17.28 -4.58
CA SER A 107 -24.64 -17.72 -3.27
C SER A 107 -24.33 -16.55 -2.35
N ARG A 108 -24.46 -16.78 -1.04
CA ARG A 108 -24.09 -15.81 0.00
C ARG A 108 -23.16 -16.43 1.01
N TRP A 109 -22.15 -15.65 1.40
CA TRP A 109 -21.27 -15.98 2.50
C TRP A 109 -21.19 -14.81 3.49
N PRO A 110 -22.19 -14.68 4.40
CA PRO A 110 -22.35 -13.51 5.26
C PRO A 110 -21.13 -13.18 6.12
N LEU A 111 -20.41 -14.21 6.58
CA LEU A 111 -19.18 -14.02 7.35
C LEU A 111 -18.12 -13.25 6.56
N ALA A 112 -17.95 -13.52 5.26
CA ALA A 112 -16.97 -12.82 4.44
C ALA A 112 -17.31 -11.33 4.26
N ALA A 113 -18.58 -11.02 4.04
CA ALA A 113 -19.05 -9.63 3.94
C ALA A 113 -18.90 -8.89 5.28
N ALA A 114 -19.25 -9.52 6.40
CA ALA A 114 -19.14 -8.93 7.74
C ALA A 114 -17.70 -8.78 8.25
N LEU A 115 -16.73 -9.40 7.57
CA LEU A 115 -15.30 -9.23 7.80
C LEU A 115 -14.63 -8.34 6.74
N SER A 116 -15.41 -7.80 5.80
CA SER A 116 -14.92 -7.02 4.66
C SER A 116 -13.80 -7.72 3.89
N LEU A 117 -13.88 -9.04 3.73
CA LEU A 117 -12.81 -9.78 3.04
C LEU A 117 -12.80 -9.42 1.55
N ALA A 118 -11.62 -9.08 1.02
CA ALA A 118 -11.36 -9.00 -0.41
C ALA A 118 -11.82 -10.26 -1.16
N GLU A 119 -11.96 -10.21 -2.49
CA GLU A 119 -12.34 -11.38 -3.30
C GLU A 119 -11.22 -12.43 -3.43
N ASP A 120 -9.96 -12.02 -3.29
CA ASP A 120 -8.84 -12.93 -3.32
C ASP A 120 -8.53 -13.53 -1.93
N CYS A 121 -7.30 -13.99 -1.70
CA CYS A 121 -6.91 -14.60 -0.42
C CYS A 121 -6.05 -13.70 0.44
N TYR A 122 -5.67 -12.50 -0.01
CA TYR A 122 -4.73 -11.64 0.69
C TYR A 122 -5.49 -10.74 1.67
N SER A 123 -5.01 -10.67 2.91
CA SER A 123 -5.52 -9.68 3.86
C SER A 123 -5.15 -8.28 3.41
N ASP A 124 -6.01 -7.30 3.67
CA ASP A 124 -5.72 -5.90 3.34
C ASP A 124 -4.45 -5.41 4.04
N PHE A 125 -4.17 -5.86 5.28
CA PHE A 125 -2.93 -5.47 5.97
C PHE A 125 -1.66 -6.05 5.33
N LEU A 126 -1.73 -7.29 4.83
CA LEU A 126 -0.63 -7.86 4.04
C LEU A 126 -0.45 -7.08 2.74
N ARG A 127 -1.53 -6.75 2.03
CA ARG A 127 -1.49 -5.93 0.81
C ARG A 127 -0.86 -4.57 1.08
N GLU A 128 -1.34 -3.85 2.08
CA GLU A 128 -0.79 -2.56 2.52
C GLU A 128 0.72 -2.64 2.77
N LEU A 129 1.17 -3.64 3.54
CA LEU A 129 2.59 -3.85 3.83
C LEU A 129 3.39 -4.14 2.56
N SER A 130 2.92 -5.09 1.75
CA SER A 130 3.56 -5.51 0.51
C SER A 130 3.70 -4.36 -0.48
N GLU A 131 2.65 -3.54 -0.64
CA GLU A 131 2.60 -2.43 -1.58
C GLU A 131 3.43 -1.24 -1.10
N TYR A 132 3.40 -0.92 0.20
CA TYR A 132 4.21 0.12 0.80
C TYR A 132 5.70 -0.10 0.53
N VAL A 133 6.16 -1.34 0.62
CA VAL A 133 7.55 -1.71 0.30
C VAL A 133 7.73 -1.87 -1.22
N GLY A 134 6.73 -2.39 -1.93
CA GLY A 134 6.73 -2.63 -3.37
C GLY A 134 6.87 -1.39 -4.24
N VAL A 135 6.45 -0.21 -3.75
CA VAL A 135 6.70 1.06 -4.46
C VAL A 135 8.12 1.59 -4.28
N GLN A 136 8.89 1.04 -3.33
CA GLN A 136 10.27 1.48 -3.02
C GLN A 136 11.34 0.50 -3.49
N LEU A 137 11.02 -0.80 -3.57
CA LEU A 137 11.97 -1.86 -3.83
C LEU A 137 11.58 -2.72 -5.05
N PRO A 138 12.55 -3.30 -5.76
CA PRO A 138 12.30 -4.37 -6.73
C PRO A 138 11.45 -5.49 -6.13
N TYR A 139 10.45 -5.96 -6.87
CA TYR A 139 9.47 -6.94 -6.37
C TYR A 139 10.08 -8.23 -5.82
N ASN A 140 11.18 -8.73 -6.41
CA ASN A 140 11.84 -9.92 -5.89
C ASN A 140 12.45 -9.69 -4.50
N LEU A 141 12.99 -8.50 -4.23
CA LEU A 141 13.50 -8.16 -2.89
C LEU A 141 12.37 -8.05 -1.87
N VAL A 142 11.20 -7.55 -2.28
CA VAL A 142 10.01 -7.56 -1.41
C VAL A 142 9.60 -8.99 -1.07
N CYS A 143 9.51 -9.87 -2.06
CA CYS A 143 9.21 -11.28 -1.85
C CYS A 143 10.27 -11.96 -0.94
N ASP A 144 11.55 -11.62 -1.10
CA ASP A 144 12.63 -12.13 -0.25
C ASP A 144 12.50 -11.65 1.20
N LEU A 145 12.15 -10.37 1.42
CA LEU A 145 11.91 -9.81 2.75
C LEU A 145 10.71 -10.48 3.43
N GLU A 146 9.60 -10.64 2.73
CA GLU A 146 8.39 -11.30 3.25
C GLU A 146 8.64 -12.78 3.56
N ALA A 147 9.37 -13.49 2.69
CA ALA A 147 9.74 -14.87 2.94
C ALA A 147 10.66 -14.98 4.16
N ARG A 148 11.64 -14.07 4.27
CA ARG A 148 12.63 -14.09 5.35
C ARG A 148 12.05 -13.74 6.71
N PHE A 149 11.18 -12.74 6.78
CA PHE A 149 10.69 -12.20 8.05
C PHE A 149 9.27 -12.65 8.37
N LEU A 150 8.37 -12.74 7.41
CA LEU A 150 6.98 -13.11 7.69
C LEU A 150 6.70 -14.59 7.44
N ASN A 151 7.66 -15.33 6.87
CA ASN A 151 7.47 -16.71 6.40
C ASN A 151 6.30 -16.81 5.39
N ILE A 152 6.14 -15.76 4.58
CA ILE A 152 5.11 -15.66 3.53
C ILE A 152 5.81 -15.73 2.19
N SER A 153 5.35 -16.64 1.33
CA SER A 153 5.83 -16.71 -0.05
C SER A 153 4.79 -16.10 -0.99
N LEU A 154 5.08 -14.89 -1.46
CA LEU A 154 4.39 -14.23 -2.57
C LEU A 154 5.21 -14.37 -3.84
N SER A 155 4.51 -14.48 -4.98
CA SER A 155 5.18 -14.37 -6.27
C SER A 155 5.28 -12.90 -6.67
N THR A 156 6.32 -12.53 -7.40
CA THR A 156 6.47 -11.18 -7.97
C THR A 156 5.26 -10.79 -8.83
N ARG A 157 4.66 -11.78 -9.52
CA ARG A 157 3.42 -11.61 -10.27
C ARG A 157 2.25 -11.22 -9.37
N SER A 158 2.07 -11.88 -8.23
CA SER A 158 1.02 -11.52 -7.28
C SER A 158 1.20 -10.10 -6.76
N LEU A 159 2.43 -9.72 -6.38
CA LEU A 159 2.72 -8.35 -5.92
C LEU A 159 2.40 -7.32 -7.01
N GLN A 160 2.78 -7.59 -8.26
CA GLN A 160 2.47 -6.73 -9.39
C GLN A 160 0.96 -6.62 -9.63
N GLU A 161 0.21 -7.72 -9.56
CA GLU A 161 -1.25 -7.73 -9.75
C GLU A 161 -1.97 -6.95 -8.64
N LEU A 162 -1.51 -7.06 -7.38
CA LEU A 162 -2.02 -6.30 -6.25
C LEU A 162 -1.81 -4.79 -6.45
N LEU A 163 -0.55 -4.38 -6.67
CA LEU A 163 -0.20 -2.98 -6.94
C LEU A 163 -0.97 -2.41 -8.14
N ALA A 164 -1.13 -3.19 -9.21
CA ALA A 164 -1.86 -2.76 -10.39
C ALA A 164 -3.35 -2.53 -10.07
N ALA A 165 -3.98 -3.45 -9.33
CA ALA A 165 -5.38 -3.33 -8.92
C ALA A 165 -5.60 -2.08 -8.07
N ASP A 166 -4.75 -1.85 -7.07
CA ASP A 166 -4.91 -0.72 -6.14
C ASP A 166 -4.51 0.61 -6.80
N SER A 167 -3.57 0.59 -7.75
CA SER A 167 -3.19 1.79 -8.52
C SER A 167 -4.34 2.36 -9.37
N ALA A 168 -5.33 1.54 -9.74
CA ALA A 168 -6.50 1.98 -10.50
C ALA A 168 -7.34 3.01 -9.74
N ALA A 169 -7.27 3.02 -8.40
CA ALA A 169 -8.00 3.98 -7.56
C ALA A 169 -7.30 5.34 -7.44
N VAL A 170 -6.05 5.48 -7.87
CA VAL A 170 -5.24 6.69 -7.66
C VAL A 170 -5.87 7.91 -8.32
N GLU A 171 -6.32 7.79 -9.57
CA GLU A 171 -6.93 8.94 -10.27
C GLU A 171 -8.21 9.42 -9.59
N ALA A 172 -9.12 8.48 -9.26
CA ALA A 172 -10.36 8.79 -8.56
C ALA A 172 -10.11 9.42 -7.18
N TYR A 173 -9.12 8.91 -6.44
CA TYR A 173 -8.71 9.44 -5.14
C TYR A 173 -8.22 10.89 -5.21
N TYR A 174 -7.49 11.26 -6.27
CA TYR A 174 -7.05 12.65 -6.44
C TYR A 174 -8.14 13.55 -7.02
N ALA A 175 -9.05 13.03 -7.86
CA ALA A 175 -10.17 13.79 -8.40
C ALA A 175 -11.17 14.24 -7.33
N GLN A 176 -11.35 13.46 -6.26
CA GLN A 176 -12.23 13.82 -5.14
C GLN A 176 -11.62 14.82 -4.15
N LYS A 177 -10.32 15.15 -4.26
CA LYS A 177 -9.68 16.11 -3.34
C LYS A 177 -9.97 17.54 -3.79
N PRO A 178 -10.58 18.38 -2.93
CA PRO A 178 -10.73 19.79 -3.25
C PRO A 178 -9.36 20.49 -3.31
N PRO A 179 -9.23 21.58 -4.07
CA PRO A 179 -8.04 22.42 -4.02
C PRO A 179 -7.86 23.00 -2.60
N PRO A 180 -6.62 23.34 -2.20
CA PRO A 180 -6.37 24.01 -0.93
C PRO A 180 -7.18 25.32 -0.85
N PRO A 181 -7.78 25.65 0.30
CA PRO A 181 -8.41 26.95 0.49
C PRO A 181 -7.43 28.10 0.29
N THR A 182 -7.84 29.15 -0.42
CA THR A 182 -6.99 30.32 -0.72
C THR A 182 -6.40 30.98 0.53
N ALA A 183 -7.12 30.93 1.67
CA ALA A 183 -6.68 31.51 2.94
C ALA A 183 -5.44 30.85 3.57
N ILE A 184 -5.09 29.63 3.13
CA ILE A 184 -3.90 28.91 3.59
C ILE A 184 -2.86 28.72 2.48
N GLU A 185 -3.10 29.34 1.33
CA GLU A 185 -2.14 29.44 0.25
C GLU A 185 -1.30 30.71 0.37
N ALA A 186 -0.12 30.68 -0.25
CA ALA A 186 0.79 31.80 -0.30
C ALA A 186 0.73 32.49 -1.66
N GLU A 187 1.37 33.65 -1.77
CA GLU A 187 1.22 34.57 -2.88
C GLU A 187 1.95 34.16 -4.18
N ILE A 188 2.95 33.27 -4.15
CA ILE A 188 3.63 32.83 -5.38
C ILE A 188 3.18 31.42 -5.74
N LEU A 189 2.53 31.27 -6.90
CA LEU A 189 2.24 29.95 -7.49
C LEU A 189 3.46 29.44 -8.25
N VAL A 190 3.99 28.29 -7.84
CA VAL A 190 5.16 27.66 -8.47
C VAL A 190 4.74 26.38 -9.17
N ILE A 191 5.19 26.26 -10.42
CA ILE A 191 4.94 25.13 -11.30
C ILE A 191 6.29 24.57 -11.71
N GLN A 192 6.49 23.26 -11.59
CA GLN A 192 7.70 22.59 -12.07
C GLN A 192 7.34 21.34 -12.85
N ALA A 193 8.15 21.00 -13.85
CA ALA A 193 8.08 19.75 -14.58
C ALA A 193 9.51 19.24 -14.84
N ASP A 194 9.77 17.99 -14.50
CA ASP A 194 11.03 17.30 -14.80
C ASP A 194 10.75 16.02 -15.59
N GLY A 195 11.59 15.74 -16.60
CA GLY A 195 11.41 14.64 -17.53
C GLY A 195 12.65 13.74 -17.56
N LYS A 196 12.46 12.44 -17.30
CA LYS A 196 13.52 11.44 -17.37
C LYS A 196 13.17 10.35 -18.36
N GLY A 197 14.06 10.08 -19.31
CA GLY A 197 13.91 8.94 -20.22
C GLY A 197 14.21 7.60 -19.50
N VAL A 198 13.16 6.85 -19.18
CA VAL A 198 13.20 5.53 -18.53
C VAL A 198 13.21 4.43 -19.59
N PRO A 199 14.20 3.51 -19.58
CA PRO A 199 14.18 2.33 -20.45
C PRO A 199 12.96 1.46 -20.16
N VAL A 200 12.23 1.06 -21.20
CA VAL A 200 11.09 0.16 -21.08
C VAL A 200 11.30 -1.06 -21.99
N ILE A 201 10.84 -2.22 -21.51
CA ILE A 201 10.79 -3.44 -22.31
C ILE A 201 9.62 -3.29 -23.29
N ARG A 202 9.87 -3.54 -24.58
CA ARG A 202 8.79 -3.56 -25.57
C ARG A 202 7.99 -4.83 -25.39
N GLU A 203 6.66 -4.71 -25.35
CA GLU A 203 5.77 -5.88 -25.35
C GLU A 203 5.92 -6.69 -26.65
N THR A 204 6.13 -6.01 -27.78
CA THR A 204 6.47 -6.64 -29.06
C THR A 204 7.94 -6.37 -29.40
N PRO A 205 8.77 -7.40 -29.58
CA PRO A 205 10.14 -7.22 -30.07
C PRO A 205 10.10 -6.58 -31.45
N ALA A 206 10.74 -5.42 -31.62
CA ALA A 206 10.90 -4.88 -32.96
C ALA A 206 11.89 -5.75 -33.74
N ALA A 207 11.71 -5.83 -35.07
CA ALA A 207 12.65 -6.49 -35.96
C ALA A 207 14.07 -5.95 -35.70
N ALA A 208 15.02 -6.86 -35.46
CA ALA A 208 16.41 -6.50 -35.20
C ALA A 208 17.01 -5.88 -36.47
N THR A 209 17.20 -4.56 -36.47
CA THR A 209 17.90 -3.85 -37.54
C THR A 209 19.41 -3.93 -37.29
N VAL A 210 20.15 -4.55 -38.21
CA VAL A 210 21.62 -4.74 -38.13
C VAL A 210 22.37 -3.40 -38.02
N ARG A 211 21.81 -2.31 -38.53
CA ARG A 211 22.38 -0.97 -38.47
C ARG A 211 21.30 0.06 -38.14
N LEU A 212 21.52 0.84 -37.08
CA LEU A 212 20.66 1.98 -36.76
C LEU A 212 20.88 3.12 -37.76
N GLN A 213 19.79 3.74 -38.21
CA GLN A 213 19.86 4.99 -38.95
C GLN A 213 20.24 6.16 -38.02
N LYS A 214 20.69 7.28 -38.59
CA LYS A 214 21.03 8.49 -37.83
C LYS A 214 19.83 8.92 -36.99
N GLY A 215 19.99 8.96 -35.66
CA GLY A 215 18.93 9.33 -34.71
C GLY A 215 18.11 8.15 -34.16
N GLN A 216 18.21 6.95 -34.73
CA GLN A 216 17.59 5.75 -34.15
C GLN A 216 18.40 5.25 -32.96
N LYS A 217 17.71 4.81 -31.90
CA LYS A 217 18.32 4.24 -30.70
C LYS A 217 17.89 2.78 -30.55
N HIS A 218 18.79 1.91 -30.08
CA HIS A 218 18.51 0.48 -29.88
C HIS A 218 17.40 0.24 -28.84
N GLY A 219 17.31 1.08 -27.81
CA GLY A 219 16.32 0.95 -26.74
C GLY A 219 15.05 1.77 -26.97
N CYS A 220 13.92 1.28 -26.45
CA CYS A 220 12.76 2.13 -26.20
C CYS A 220 12.90 2.79 -24.84
N LYS A 221 12.85 4.12 -24.83
CA LYS A 221 12.65 4.88 -23.61
C LYS A 221 11.26 5.49 -23.66
N LYS A 222 10.51 5.37 -22.57
CA LYS A 222 9.38 6.26 -22.30
C LYS A 222 9.89 7.40 -21.43
N GLU A 223 9.33 8.58 -21.60
CA GLU A 223 9.65 9.70 -20.74
C GLU A 223 8.73 9.64 -19.52
N ALA A 224 9.32 9.46 -18.35
CA ALA A 224 8.64 9.68 -17.08
C ALA A 224 8.68 11.18 -16.81
N VAL A 225 7.50 11.79 -16.70
CA VAL A 225 7.36 13.21 -16.40
C VAL A 225 6.80 13.35 -15.00
N VAL A 226 7.51 14.08 -14.15
CA VAL A 226 7.08 14.45 -12.80
C VAL A 226 6.71 15.92 -12.82
N THR A 227 5.50 16.25 -12.40
CA THR A 227 5.01 17.62 -12.31
C THR A 227 4.74 17.98 -10.85
N THR A 228 5.03 19.23 -10.48
CA THR A 228 4.72 19.76 -9.16
C THR A 228 3.98 21.09 -9.28
N VAL A 229 3.03 21.30 -8.36
CA VAL A 229 2.37 22.59 -8.15
C VAL A 229 2.29 22.86 -6.65
N TYR A 230 2.68 24.06 -6.24
CA TYR A 230 2.63 24.51 -4.85
C TYR A 230 2.62 26.04 -4.78
N THR A 231 2.21 26.58 -3.65
CA THR A 231 2.36 28.00 -3.35
C THR A 231 3.53 28.22 -2.40
N ILE A 232 4.19 29.37 -2.47
CA ILE A 232 5.28 29.74 -1.58
C ILE A 232 5.20 31.23 -1.27
N ALA A 233 5.55 31.62 -0.04
CA ALA A 233 5.59 33.03 0.32
C ALA A 233 6.78 33.72 -0.37
N GLY A 234 6.63 35.01 -0.62
CA GLY A 234 7.71 35.86 -1.10
C GLY A 234 8.84 35.93 -0.06
N ALA A 235 10.07 35.95 -0.57
CA ALA A 235 11.27 36.20 0.23
C ALA A 235 11.87 37.55 -0.19
N PRO A 236 11.26 38.69 0.21
CA PRO A 236 11.79 40.01 -0.16
C PRO A 236 13.20 40.17 0.42
N ARG A 237 14.14 40.61 -0.42
CA ARG A 237 15.53 40.88 -0.03
C ARG A 237 15.87 42.33 -0.31
N THR A 238 16.59 42.98 0.62
CA THR A 238 17.17 44.29 0.35
C THR A 238 18.44 44.15 -0.50
N PRO A 239 18.86 45.19 -1.23
CA PRO A 239 20.13 45.16 -1.97
C PRO A 239 21.33 44.75 -1.09
N GLU A 240 21.38 45.25 0.15
CA GLU A 240 22.43 44.92 1.12
C GLU A 240 22.39 43.44 1.52
N ALA A 241 21.19 42.87 1.69
CA ALA A 241 21.03 41.43 1.98
C ALA A 241 21.51 40.56 0.81
N VAL A 242 21.30 41.00 -0.44
CA VAL A 242 21.82 40.31 -1.62
C VAL A 242 23.34 40.37 -1.66
N ILE A 243 23.95 41.54 -1.45
CA ILE A 243 25.41 41.71 -1.44
C ILE A 243 26.03 40.83 -0.35
N ARG A 244 25.50 40.86 0.88
CA ARG A 244 25.99 39.99 1.97
C ARG A 244 25.88 38.52 1.62
N SER A 245 24.77 38.07 1.02
CA SER A 245 24.60 36.66 0.63
C SER A 245 25.60 36.16 -0.42
N LEU A 246 26.18 37.06 -1.21
CA LEU A 246 27.17 36.72 -2.24
C LEU A 246 28.61 36.77 -1.73
N PHE A 247 28.91 37.63 -0.74
CA PHE A 247 30.28 37.98 -0.38
C PHE A 247 30.67 37.72 1.09
N ASP A 248 29.72 37.58 2.01
CA ASP A 248 30.00 37.32 3.44
C ASP A 248 29.71 35.85 3.78
N GLN A 249 30.75 35.02 3.90
CA GLN A 249 30.60 33.60 4.30
C GLN A 249 30.30 33.41 5.79
N ASP A 250 30.51 34.45 6.62
CA ASP A 250 30.36 34.43 8.08
C ASP A 250 29.06 35.10 8.57
N THR A 251 28.08 35.35 7.69
CA THR A 251 26.84 36.03 8.11
C THR A 251 25.97 35.11 8.99
N PRO A 252 25.39 35.63 10.10
CA PRO A 252 24.38 34.88 10.85
C PRO A 252 23.23 34.48 9.93
N GLN A 253 22.76 33.26 10.11
CA GLN A 253 21.72 32.62 9.31
C GLN A 253 20.52 33.57 9.16
N LEU A 254 20.28 34.03 7.91
CA LEU A 254 19.06 34.74 7.55
C LEU A 254 17.84 33.91 7.97
N ASP A 255 16.69 34.58 8.14
CA ASP A 255 15.43 33.89 8.38
C ASP A 255 15.28 32.70 7.42
N PRO A 256 14.79 31.54 7.91
CA PRO A 256 14.70 30.35 7.10
C PRO A 256 13.86 30.64 5.85
N PRO A 257 14.27 30.15 4.66
CA PRO A 257 13.56 30.44 3.43
C PRO A 257 12.11 29.94 3.52
N PRO A 258 11.18 30.62 2.82
CA PRO A 258 9.80 30.19 2.80
C PRO A 258 9.71 28.75 2.29
N LYS A 259 8.81 27.97 2.88
CA LYS A 259 8.63 26.55 2.52
C LYS A 259 7.45 26.41 1.54
N PRO A 260 7.55 25.50 0.58
CA PRO A 260 6.40 25.12 -0.26
C PRO A 260 5.18 24.73 0.58
N GLN A 261 4.02 25.27 0.22
CA GLN A 261 2.73 25.01 0.85
C GLN A 261 1.84 24.21 -0.11
N HIS A 262 1.14 23.23 0.45
CA HIS A 262 0.20 22.38 -0.27
C HIS A 262 0.77 21.81 -1.59
N LYS A 263 1.99 21.26 -1.49
CA LYS A 263 2.68 20.70 -2.65
C LYS A 263 1.98 19.45 -3.16
N HIS A 264 1.54 19.51 -4.40
CA HIS A 264 1.02 18.37 -5.15
C HIS A 264 2.14 17.85 -6.06
N LEU A 265 2.44 16.55 -5.98
CA LEU A 265 3.32 15.86 -6.91
C LEU A 265 2.52 14.86 -7.73
N TRP A 266 2.80 14.79 -9.02
CA TRP A 266 2.25 13.78 -9.92
C TRP A 266 3.32 13.26 -10.84
N ALA A 267 3.24 11.98 -11.22
CA ALA A 267 4.16 11.36 -12.16
C ALA A 267 3.38 10.54 -13.19
N THR A 268 3.80 10.56 -14.45
CA THR A 268 3.21 9.74 -15.51
C THR A 268 4.25 9.28 -16.54
N LEU A 269 4.00 8.12 -17.14
CA LEU A 269 4.73 7.56 -18.28
C LEU A 269 3.99 7.75 -19.62
N GLU A 270 2.86 8.46 -19.61
CA GLU A 270 2.00 8.68 -20.78
C GLU A 270 2.49 9.83 -21.68
N GLY A 271 3.58 10.49 -21.29
CA GLY A 271 4.24 11.53 -22.08
C GLY A 271 4.00 12.95 -21.56
N LYS A 272 4.70 13.90 -22.19
CA LYS A 272 4.69 15.32 -21.78
C LYS A 272 3.32 15.96 -21.89
N ASP A 273 2.63 15.74 -23.00
CA ASP A 273 1.36 16.42 -23.27
C ASP A 273 0.32 16.08 -22.21
N THR A 274 0.18 14.79 -21.86
CA THR A 274 -0.71 14.35 -20.78
C THR A 274 -0.30 14.93 -19.42
N ALA A 275 1.00 14.93 -19.11
CA ALA A 275 1.51 15.48 -17.86
C ALA A 275 1.22 16.99 -17.72
N LEU A 276 1.48 17.75 -18.79
CA LEU A 276 1.26 19.20 -18.81
C LEU A 276 -0.22 19.57 -18.86
N ALA A 277 -1.05 18.81 -19.56
CA ALA A 277 -2.50 19.01 -19.56
C ALA A 277 -3.11 18.81 -18.16
N ARG A 278 -2.69 17.75 -17.45
CA ARG A 278 -3.09 17.53 -16.05
C ARG A 278 -2.60 18.66 -15.14
N LEU A 279 -1.35 19.09 -15.31
CA LEU A 279 -0.77 20.17 -14.53
C LEU A 279 -1.52 21.48 -14.73
N ALA A 280 -1.87 21.82 -15.98
CA ALA A 280 -2.67 23.00 -16.30
C ALA A 280 -4.02 22.99 -15.56
N HIS A 281 -4.73 21.85 -15.57
CA HIS A 281 -5.99 21.73 -14.81
C HIS A 281 -5.80 21.97 -13.31
N GLN A 282 -4.72 21.45 -12.71
CA GLN A 282 -4.44 21.69 -11.29
C GLN A 282 -4.05 23.15 -11.00
N VAL A 283 -3.36 23.81 -11.93
CA VAL A 283 -2.99 25.22 -11.84
C VAL A 283 -4.23 26.11 -11.87
N GLU A 284 -5.14 25.87 -12.82
CA GLU A 284 -6.42 26.62 -12.94
C GLU A 284 -7.23 26.58 -11.64
N THR A 285 -7.23 25.45 -10.92
CA THR A 285 -7.95 25.34 -9.63
C THR A 285 -7.32 26.11 -8.47
N ARG A 286 -6.06 26.56 -8.62
CA ARG A 286 -5.29 27.26 -7.58
C ARG A 286 -4.99 28.72 -7.93
N GLU A 287 -5.22 29.13 -9.17
CA GLU A 287 -5.16 30.54 -9.55
C GLU A 287 -6.26 31.35 -8.85
N GLY A 288 -5.95 32.60 -8.51
CA GLY A 288 -6.86 33.47 -7.80
C GLY A 288 -6.21 34.79 -7.40
N ALA A 289 -7.00 35.66 -6.76
CA ALA A 289 -6.55 36.99 -6.36
C ALA A 289 -5.45 37.00 -5.28
N HIS A 290 -5.24 35.86 -4.60
CA HIS A 290 -4.15 35.68 -3.64
C HIS A 290 -2.79 35.48 -4.31
N ILE A 291 -2.76 35.05 -5.58
CA ILE A 291 -1.53 34.88 -6.35
C ILE A 291 -1.06 36.24 -6.89
N GLN A 292 0.19 36.60 -6.61
CA GLN A 292 0.82 37.86 -6.99
C GLN A 292 1.97 37.57 -7.98
N HIS A 293 2.05 38.37 -9.05
CA HIS A 293 3.07 38.28 -10.10
C HIS A 293 4.18 39.30 -9.90
#